data_AF-A0A7V9KAY2-F1
#
_entry.id   AF-A0A7V9KAY2-F1
#
_cell.length_a   1.000
_cell.length_b   1.000
_cell.length_c   1.000
_cell.angle_alpha   90.00
_cell.angle_beta   90.00
_cell.angle_gamma   90.00
#
_symmetry.space_group_name_H-M   'P 1'
#
loop_
_entity.id
_entity.type
_entity.pdbx_description
1 polymer ?
#
loop_
_entity_poly.entity_id
_entity_poly.type
_entity_poly.pdbx_seq_one_letter_code
_entity_poly.pdbx_strand_id
1 'polypeptide(L)'
;MSVARIKRVAPLVVVVALALGASGCELTDDGENLVAGKTAFVAKCGSCHVLKRAGTSGVTGPNLDEAFQQARKDGLGESTFAGVVYGQIENP
;
A
#
# COMPACT_ATOMS: atom_id res chain seq x y z
N MET A 1 -52.66 2.59 -9.70
CA MET A 1 -51.17 2.57 -9.76
C MET A 1 -50.65 1.80 -8.55
N SER A 2 -49.58 1.01 -8.68
CA SER A 2 -48.59 0.70 -7.63
C SER A 2 -48.11 -0.75 -7.50
N VAL A 3 -48.86 -1.80 -7.85
CA VAL A 3 -48.36 -3.17 -7.54
C VAL A 3 -47.46 -3.79 -8.62
N ALA A 4 -47.70 -3.49 -9.91
CA ALA A 4 -46.96 -4.09 -11.03
C ALA A 4 -45.60 -3.42 -11.34
N ARG A 5 -45.44 -2.13 -11.03
CA ARG A 5 -44.13 -1.43 -11.17
C ARG A 5 -43.13 -1.90 -10.10
N ILE A 6 -43.61 -2.16 -8.88
CA ILE A 6 -42.78 -2.64 -7.76
C ILE A 6 -42.15 -4.01 -8.06
N LYS A 7 -42.91 -4.93 -8.68
CA LYS A 7 -42.42 -6.27 -9.03
C LYS A 7 -41.35 -6.30 -10.13
N ARG A 8 -41.25 -5.26 -10.96
CA ARG A 8 -40.27 -5.18 -12.07
C ARG A 8 -38.97 -4.47 -11.67
N VAL A 9 -39.01 -3.65 -10.63
CA VAL A 9 -37.84 -2.89 -10.15
C VAL A 9 -36.99 -3.72 -9.17
N ALA A 10 -37.64 -4.62 -8.41
CA ALA A 10 -36.96 -5.52 -7.47
C ALA A 10 -35.79 -6.35 -8.07
N PRO A 11 -35.92 -7.01 -9.24
CA PRO A 11 -34.79 -7.76 -9.81
C PRO A 11 -33.65 -6.85 -10.28
N LEU A 12 -33.96 -5.63 -10.73
CA LEU A 12 -32.96 -4.69 -11.24
C LEU A 12 -32.12 -4.07 -10.11
N VAL A 13 -32.76 -3.77 -8.98
CA VAL A 13 -32.08 -3.28 -7.76
C VAL A 13 -31.16 -4.35 -7.16
N VAL A 14 -31.59 -5.61 -7.17
CA VAL A 14 -30.78 -6.74 -6.68
C VAL A 14 -29.57 -6.97 -7.57
N VAL A 15 -29.71 -6.91 -8.90
CA VAL A 15 -28.58 -7.06 -9.84
C VAL A 15 -27.56 -5.92 -9.71
N VAL A 16 -28.02 -4.67 -9.55
CA VAL A 16 -27.13 -3.52 -9.32
C VAL A 16 -26.43 -3.60 -7.97
N ALA A 17 -27.13 -4.03 -6.91
CA ALA A 17 -26.52 -4.21 -5.59
C ALA A 17 -25.49 -5.36 -5.58
N LEU A 18 -25.73 -6.45 -6.31
CA LEU A 18 -24.76 -7.54 -6.48
C LEU A 18 -23.55 -7.12 -7.32
N ALA A 19 -23.76 -6.32 -8.37
CA ALA A 19 -22.67 -5.80 -9.20
C ALA A 19 -21.79 -4.78 -8.44
N LEU A 20 -22.37 -3.99 -7.54
CA LEU A 20 -21.64 -3.06 -6.66
C LEU A 20 -21.00 -3.75 -5.44
N GLY A 21 -21.55 -4.89 -4.99
CA GLY A 21 -21.00 -5.67 -3.88
C GLY A 21 -19.82 -6.56 -4.29
N ALA A 22 -19.78 -7.02 -5.54
CA ALA A 22 -18.69 -7.86 -6.05
C ALA A 22 -17.38 -7.08 -6.31
N SER A 23 -17.42 -5.76 -6.38
CA SER A 23 -16.25 -4.89 -6.53
C SER A 23 -15.75 -4.29 -5.20
N GLY A 24 -16.37 -4.64 -4.07
CA GLY A 24 -16.11 -4.02 -2.78
C GLY A 24 -15.28 -4.83 -1.77
N CYS A 25 -14.89 -6.08 -2.09
CA CYS A 25 -14.17 -6.95 -1.15
C CYS A 25 -12.65 -7.05 -1.39
N GLU A 26 -12.09 -6.23 -2.28
CA GLU A 26 -10.68 -6.34 -2.71
C GLU A 26 -9.88 -5.05 -2.44
N LEU A 27 -10.08 -4.43 -1.27
CA LEU A 27 -9.41 -3.17 -0.91
C LEU A 27 -8.54 -3.24 0.36
N THR A 28 -8.08 -4.42 0.80
CA THR A 28 -7.24 -4.49 2.02
C THR A 28 -6.04 -5.42 1.96
N ASP A 29 -5.66 -5.91 0.78
CA ASP A 29 -4.36 -6.54 0.59
C ASP A 29 -3.60 -5.76 -0.46
N ASP A 30 -2.74 -4.83 -0.02
CA ASP A 30 -1.92 -3.98 -0.90
C ASP A 30 -0.86 -4.80 -1.68
N GLY A 31 -0.92 -6.13 -1.63
CA GLY A 31 0.04 -7.05 -2.24
C GLY A 31 1.41 -7.06 -1.56
N GLU A 32 1.54 -6.43 -0.39
CA GLU A 32 2.81 -6.25 0.30
C GLU A 32 3.26 -7.52 1.04
N ASN A 33 4.22 -8.25 0.45
CA ASN A 33 4.89 -9.35 1.14
C ASN A 33 6.04 -8.83 2.03
N LEU A 34 5.69 -8.34 3.22
CA LEU A 34 6.64 -7.79 4.19
C LEU A 34 7.71 -8.80 4.65
N VAL A 35 7.39 -10.10 4.64
CA VAL A 35 8.34 -11.17 4.99
C VAL A 35 9.40 -11.31 3.90
N ALA A 36 8.99 -11.38 2.64
CA ALA A 36 9.91 -11.41 1.51
C ALA A 36 10.75 -10.14 1.44
N GLY A 37 10.12 -8.97 1.63
CA GLY A 37 10.82 -7.67 1.67
C GLY A 37 11.89 -7.61 2.75
N LYS A 38 11.57 -8.01 3.99
CA LYS A 38 12.56 -8.10 5.08
C LYS A 38 13.70 -9.06 4.74
N THR A 39 13.39 -10.22 4.18
CA THR A 39 14.38 -11.23 3.80
C THR A 39 15.35 -10.69 2.74
N ALA A 40 14.80 -10.06 1.68
CA ALA A 40 15.60 -9.43 0.64
C ALA A 40 16.46 -8.29 1.18
N PHE A 41 15.92 -7.47 2.07
CA PHE A 41 16.64 -6.36 2.69
C PHE A 41 17.85 -6.85 3.48
N VAL A 42 17.67 -7.82 4.37
CA VAL A 42 18.78 -8.40 5.16
C VAL A 42 19.87 -8.95 4.25
N ALA A 43 19.48 -9.66 3.18
CA ALA A 43 20.43 -10.30 2.27
C ALA A 43 21.21 -9.31 1.38
N LYS A 44 20.59 -8.19 0.98
CA LYS A 44 21.16 -7.29 -0.06
C LYS A 44 21.62 -5.94 0.47
N CYS A 45 20.97 -5.43 1.52
CA CYS A 45 21.17 -4.06 2.01
C CYS A 45 21.70 -4.04 3.45
N GLY A 46 21.47 -5.12 4.22
CA GLY A 46 21.71 -5.15 5.66
C GLY A 46 23.17 -5.06 6.10
N SER A 47 24.12 -5.38 5.22
CA SER A 47 25.55 -5.19 5.48
C SER A 47 25.96 -3.70 5.49
N CYS A 48 25.23 -2.87 4.74
CA CYS A 48 25.55 -1.45 4.58
C CYS A 48 24.63 -0.53 5.39
N HIS A 49 23.35 -0.87 5.56
CA HIS A 49 22.35 0.02 6.12
C HIS A 49 21.75 -0.46 7.45
N VAL A 50 21.46 0.51 8.32
CA VAL A 50 20.61 0.31 9.49
C VAL A 50 19.15 0.34 9.06
N LEU A 51 18.40 -0.66 9.51
CA LEU A 51 16.94 -0.68 9.46
C LEU A 51 16.45 -1.54 10.63
N LYS A 52 15.90 -0.89 11.66
CA LYS A 52 15.47 -1.54 12.90
C LYS A 52 14.44 -2.62 12.65
N ARG A 53 13.51 -2.41 11.71
CA ARG A 53 12.50 -3.41 11.33
C ARG A 53 13.12 -4.67 10.72
N ALA A 54 14.26 -4.54 10.05
CA ALA A 54 15.00 -5.68 9.51
C ALA A 54 16.01 -6.29 10.49
N GLY A 55 16.37 -5.57 11.56
CA GLY A 55 17.37 -6.00 12.54
C GLY A 55 18.81 -5.86 12.03
N THR A 56 19.05 -4.96 11.07
CA THR A 56 20.36 -4.74 10.46
C THR A 56 21.10 -3.60 11.12
N SER A 57 22.43 -3.67 11.12
CA SER A 57 23.32 -2.73 11.81
C SER A 57 24.46 -2.22 10.94
N GLY A 58 24.37 -2.39 9.61
CA GLY A 58 25.36 -1.84 8.68
C GLY A 58 25.41 -0.31 8.77
N VAL A 59 26.62 0.26 8.86
CA VAL A 59 26.84 1.72 9.01
C VAL A 59 27.69 2.30 7.88
N THR A 60 27.95 1.53 6.83
CA THR A 60 28.62 2.02 5.62
C THR A 60 27.73 2.99 4.84
N GLY A 61 26.42 2.69 4.78
CA GLY A 61 25.39 3.53 4.23
C GLY A 61 24.58 4.25 5.33
N PRO A 62 23.70 5.20 4.94
CA PRO A 62 22.84 5.92 5.86
C PRO A 62 21.86 5.01 6.61
N ASN A 63 21.43 5.46 7.79
CA ASN A 63 20.34 4.86 8.55
C ASN A 63 19.00 5.10 7.84
N LEU A 64 18.32 4.03 7.43
CA LEU A 64 17.05 4.12 6.71
C LEU A 64 15.84 4.30 7.64
N ASP A 65 15.98 4.10 8.95
CA ASP A 65 14.96 4.53 9.91
C ASP A 65 14.85 6.07 9.99
N GLU A 66 15.88 6.77 9.50
CA GLU A 66 15.92 8.23 9.42
C GLU A 66 15.57 8.76 8.02
N ALA A 67 15.22 7.86 7.10
CA ALA A 67 14.77 8.22 5.78
C ALA A 67 13.58 9.20 5.87
N PHE A 68 13.63 10.26 5.08
CA PHE A 68 12.63 11.34 5.04
C PHE A 68 12.50 12.19 6.31
N GLN A 69 13.36 12.08 7.32
CA GLN A 69 13.23 12.93 8.53
C GLN A 69 13.23 14.42 8.21
N GLN A 70 14.12 14.89 7.34
CA GLN A 70 14.15 16.30 6.95
C GLN A 70 12.89 16.68 6.16
N ALA A 71 12.50 15.85 5.18
CA ALA A 71 11.29 16.09 4.39
C ALA A 71 10.03 16.20 5.26
N ARG A 72 9.93 15.40 6.34
CA ARG A 72 8.86 15.53 7.34
C ARG A 72 8.92 16.84 8.10
N LYS A 73 10.12 17.30 8.49
CA LYS A 73 10.31 18.62 9.14
C LYS A 73 9.94 19.76 8.20
N ASP A 74 10.17 19.58 6.90
CA ASP A 74 9.82 20.53 5.85
C ASP A 74 8.31 20.51 5.50
N GLY A 75 7.51 19.66 6.18
CA GLY A 75 6.06 19.60 6.05
C GLY A 75 5.55 18.69 4.94
N LEU A 76 6.40 17.85 4.34
CA LEU A 76 5.97 16.85 3.37
C LEU A 76 5.29 15.66 4.07
N GLY A 77 4.23 15.15 3.45
CA GLY A 77 3.39 14.08 4.00
C GLY A 77 3.67 12.69 3.41
N GLU A 78 3.05 11.68 4.00
CA GLU A 78 3.19 10.27 3.58
C GLU A 78 2.87 10.04 2.10
N SER A 79 1.87 10.74 1.55
CA SER A 79 1.51 10.61 0.13
C SER A 79 2.63 11.03 -0.81
N THR A 80 3.42 12.05 -0.43
CA THR A 80 4.61 12.46 -1.17
C THR A 80 5.68 11.37 -1.13
N PHE A 81 5.93 10.78 0.05
CA PHE A 81 6.94 9.73 0.20
C PHE A 81 6.53 8.47 -0.57
N ALA A 82 5.29 8.04 -0.43
CA ALA A 82 4.72 6.92 -1.16
C ALA A 82 4.82 7.15 -2.67
N GLY A 83 4.48 8.34 -3.17
CA GLY A 83 4.58 8.67 -4.60
C GLY A 83 6.01 8.61 -5.13
N VAL A 84 6.99 9.14 -4.38
CA VAL A 84 8.41 9.08 -4.77
C VAL A 84 8.92 7.64 -4.79
N VAL A 85 8.63 6.86 -3.74
CA VAL A 85 9.04 5.44 -3.66
C VAL A 85 8.38 4.63 -4.76
N TYR A 86 7.08 4.84 -5.01
CA TYR A 86 6.35 4.19 -6.08
C TYR A 86 6.97 4.48 -7.45
N GLY A 87 7.30 5.74 -7.75
CA GLY A 87 7.96 6.11 -8.99
C GLY A 87 9.34 5.45 -9.18
N GLN A 88 10.07 5.20 -8.10
CA GLN A 88 11.35 4.46 -8.13
C GLN A 88 11.14 2.96 -8.41
N ILE A 89 10.07 2.36 -7.87
CA ILE A 89 9.73 0.96 -8.13
C ILE A 89 9.34 0.76 -9.59
N GLU A 90 8.58 1.70 -10.16
CA GLU A 90 8.19 1.66 -11.58
C GLU A 90 9.38 1.90 -12.52
N ASN A 91 10.42 2.60 -12.07
CA ASN A 91 11.58 3.00 -12.87
C ASN A 91 12.92 2.64 -12.17
N PRO A 92 13.23 1.35 -12.02
CA PRO A 92 14.34 0.84 -11.20
C PRO A 92 15.75 1.11 -11.76
#